data_AF-A0A3B0UBY5-F1
#
_entry.id   AF-A0A3B0UBY5-F1
#
_cell.length_a   1.000
_cell.length_b   1.000
_cell.length_c   1.000
_cell.angle_alpha   90.00
_cell.angle_beta   90.00
_cell.angle_gamma   90.00
#
_symmetry.space_group_name_H-M   'P 1'
#
loop_
_entity.id
_entity.type
_entity.pdbx_description
1 polymer ?
#
loop_
_entity_poly.entity_id
_entity_poly.type
_entity_poly.pdbx_seq_one_letter_code
_entity_poly.pdbx_strand_id
1 'polypeptide(L)'
;MYFWANKKIMYHLVLNIHIWTSVLFMVISIVLSVMVTRGFFLKKELYGKTCIYLENSFILLLYLGLILGFILYFFMEPANKYAIQSVAEVNRILSLRFWSIEHFSVMLFALILAQIGKIFTSKSISHHAKFKYAMIYYGAATIATLISLSFYLANR
;
A
#
# COMPACT_ATOMS: atom_id res chain seq x y z
N MET A 1 -10.65 -23.17 -25.04
CA MET A 1 -9.41 -22.38 -25.24
C MET A 1 -9.62 -20.88 -25.02
N TYR A 2 -10.73 -20.28 -25.50
CA TYR A 2 -11.07 -18.85 -25.31
C TYR A 2 -11.21 -18.37 -23.85
N PHE A 3 -11.82 -19.17 -22.96
CA PHE A 3 -12.04 -18.81 -21.55
C PHE A 3 -10.72 -18.57 -20.78
N TRP A 4 -9.69 -19.37 -21.06
CA TRP A 4 -8.39 -19.27 -20.41
C TRP A 4 -7.54 -18.08 -20.92
N ALA A 5 -7.68 -17.73 -22.19
CA ALA A 5 -7.04 -16.54 -22.76
C ALA A 5 -7.58 -15.25 -22.11
N ASN A 6 -8.90 -15.16 -21.93
CA ASN A 6 -9.52 -14.03 -21.25
C ASN A 6 -9.09 -13.92 -19.78
N LYS A 7 -8.94 -15.05 -19.06
CA LYS A 7 -8.48 -15.03 -17.66
C LYS A 7 -7.06 -14.48 -17.52
N LYS A 8 -6.15 -14.80 -18.45
CA LYS A 8 -4.78 -14.23 -18.47
C LYS A 8 -4.80 -12.72 -18.75
N ILE A 9 -5.59 -12.27 -19.72
CA ILE A 9 -5.73 -10.84 -20.04
C ILE A 9 -6.27 -10.07 -18.83
N MET A 10 -7.30 -10.59 -18.18
CA MET A 10 -7.89 -9.98 -16.97
C MET A 10 -6.89 -9.92 -15.81
N TYR A 11 -6.11 -10.98 -15.59
CA TYR A 11 -5.06 -11.00 -14.57
C TYR A 11 -4.03 -9.88 -14.81
N HIS A 12 -3.49 -9.78 -16.02
CA HIS A 12 -2.51 -8.75 -16.35
C HIS A 12 -3.09 -7.33 -16.24
N LEU A 13 -4.36 -7.16 -16.59
CA LEU A 13 -5.05 -5.88 -16.44
C LEU A 13 -5.16 -5.47 -14.96
N VAL A 14 -5.67 -6.34 -14.10
CA VAL A 14 -5.79 -6.04 -12.66
C VAL A 14 -4.43 -5.87 -12.00
N LEU A 15 -3.45 -6.70 -12.38
CA LEU A 15 -2.07 -6.59 -11.90
C LEU A 15 -1.46 -5.23 -12.27
N ASN A 16 -1.61 -4.80 -13.52
CA ASN A 16 -1.12 -3.51 -13.96
C ASN A 16 -1.80 -2.36 -13.19
N ILE A 17 -3.12 -2.41 -13.01
CA ILE A 17 -3.85 -1.41 -12.21
C ILE A 17 -3.34 -1.39 -10.77
N HIS A 18 -3.09 -2.55 -10.17
CA HIS A 18 -2.53 -2.64 -8.82
C HIS A 18 -1.14 -2.01 -8.75
N ILE A 19 -0.24 -2.30 -9.69
CA ILE A 19 1.10 -1.71 -9.75
C ILE A 19 1.01 -0.18 -9.88
N TRP A 20 0.19 0.34 -10.80
CA TRP A 20 0.02 1.78 -10.96
C TRP A 20 -0.58 2.45 -9.73
N THR A 21 -1.54 1.79 -9.07
CA THR A 21 -2.11 2.26 -7.79
C THR A 21 -1.04 2.34 -6.71
N SER A 22 -0.16 1.33 -6.61
CA SER A 22 0.95 1.30 -5.66
C SER A 22 2.00 2.39 -5.94
N VAL A 23 2.28 2.67 -7.22
CA VAL A 23 3.18 3.77 -7.61
C VAL A 23 2.58 5.13 -7.21
N LEU A 24 1.30 5.35 -7.51
CA LEU A 24 0.59 6.57 -7.11
C LEU A 24 0.55 6.72 -5.59
N PHE A 25 0.28 5.62 -4.86
CA PHE A 25 0.35 5.59 -3.41
C PHE A 25 1.73 6.02 -2.90
N MET A 26 2.80 5.46 -3.46
CA MET A 26 4.16 5.79 -3.06
C MET A 26 4.47 7.28 -3.26
N VAL A 27 4.10 7.85 -4.40
CA VAL A 27 4.29 9.29 -4.66
C VAL A 27 3.54 10.15 -3.64
N ILE A 28 2.26 9.85 -3.38
CA ILE A 28 1.46 10.58 -2.39
C ILE A 28 2.03 10.40 -0.97
N SER A 29 2.52 9.21 -0.62
CA SER A 29 3.12 8.93 0.68
C SER A 29 4.36 9.80 0.95
N ILE A 30 5.22 9.95 -0.06
CA ILE A 30 6.44 10.76 0.03
C ILE A 30 6.08 12.24 0.11
N VAL A 31 5.18 12.72 -0.75
CA VAL A 31 4.74 14.12 -0.75
C VAL A 31 4.10 14.49 0.59
N LEU A 32 3.18 13.65 1.09
CA LEU A 32 2.54 13.87 2.39
C LEU A 32 3.57 13.87 3.50
N SER A 33 4.49 12.90 3.53
CA SER A 33 5.55 12.79 4.54
C SER A 33 6.43 14.05 4.58
N VAL A 34 6.89 14.53 3.42
CA VAL A 34 7.69 15.76 3.33
C VAL A 34 6.90 16.98 3.81
N MET A 35 5.64 17.10 3.41
CA MET A 35 4.79 18.23 3.82
C MET A 35 4.53 18.24 5.32
N VAL A 36 4.17 17.09 5.92
CA VAL A 36 3.85 17.05 7.36
C VAL A 36 5.10 17.23 8.23
N THR A 37 6.26 16.73 7.79
CA THR A 37 7.53 16.97 8.48
C THR A 37 7.89 18.46 8.43
N ARG A 38 7.81 19.11 7.26
CA ARG A 38 8.05 20.56 7.14
C ARG A 38 7.09 21.38 8.00
N GLY A 39 5.79 21.09 7.93
CA GLY A 39 4.76 21.80 8.70
C GLY A 39 4.93 21.61 10.22
N PHE A 40 5.41 20.45 10.66
CA PHE A 40 5.73 20.20 12.07
C PHE A 40 6.89 21.08 12.57
N PHE A 41 7.97 21.21 11.80
CA PHE A 41 9.14 22.01 12.20
C PHE A 41 8.91 23.52 12.05
N LEU A 42 8.17 23.95 11.04
CA LEU A 42 8.00 25.37 10.74
C LEU A 42 7.05 26.09 11.69
N LYS A 43 6.27 25.38 12.53
CA LYS A 43 5.34 25.83 13.61
C LYS A 43 4.30 26.90 13.26
N LYS A 44 4.48 27.64 12.16
CA LYS A 44 3.63 28.72 11.65
C LYS A 44 2.74 28.25 10.50
N GLU A 45 2.95 27.04 9.98
CA GLU A 45 2.11 26.51 8.91
C GLU A 45 0.73 26.11 9.45
N LEU A 46 -0.30 26.50 8.70
CA LEU A 46 -1.67 26.09 8.95
C LEU A 46 -1.90 24.74 8.29
N TYR A 47 -2.56 23.83 9.00
CA TYR A 47 -3.01 22.56 8.45
C TYR A 47 -4.15 22.82 7.45
N GLY A 48 -3.77 23.09 6.20
CA GLY A 48 -4.67 23.51 5.13
C GLY A 48 -5.38 22.37 4.42
N LYS A 49 -6.23 22.74 3.45
CA LYS A 49 -7.02 21.80 2.62
C LYS A 49 -6.13 20.81 1.86
N THR A 50 -4.96 21.24 1.38
CA THR A 50 -4.02 20.37 0.66
C THR A 50 -3.59 19.17 1.49
N CYS A 51 -3.28 19.35 2.79
CA CYS A 51 -2.91 18.25 3.66
C CYS A 51 -4.09 17.27 3.84
N ILE A 52 -5.30 17.79 4.02
CA ILE A 52 -6.52 16.97 4.16
C ILE A 52 -6.78 16.15 2.88
N TYR A 53 -6.60 16.75 1.69
CA TYR A 53 -6.73 16.02 0.44
C TYR A 53 -5.68 14.92 0.30
N LEU A 54 -4.42 15.20 0.63
CA LEU A 54 -3.35 14.21 0.60
C LEU A 54 -3.57 13.06 1.58
N GLU A 55 -4.02 13.33 2.81
CA GLU A 55 -4.42 12.29 3.76
C GLU A 55 -5.52 11.38 3.21
N ASN A 56 -6.57 11.98 2.63
CA ASN A 56 -7.69 11.24 2.08
C ASN A 56 -7.25 10.41 0.87
N SER A 57 -6.42 10.98 -0.01
CA SER A 57 -5.83 10.26 -1.15
C SER A 57 -4.94 9.10 -0.70
N PHE A 58 -4.14 9.30 0.35
CA PHE A 58 -3.30 8.24 0.94
C PHE A 58 -4.14 7.05 1.39
N ILE A 59 -5.20 7.31 2.16
CA ILE A 59 -6.11 6.28 2.68
C ILE A 59 -6.87 5.59 1.55
N LEU A 60 -7.39 6.36 0.59
CA LEU A 60 -8.12 5.85 -0.56
C LEU A 60 -7.24 4.90 -1.39
N LEU A 61 -5.99 5.28 -1.66
CA LEU A 61 -5.05 4.46 -2.42
C LEU A 61 -4.65 3.19 -1.66
N LEU A 62 -4.53 3.24 -0.33
CA LEU A 62 -4.33 2.02 0.48
C LEU A 62 -5.52 1.06 0.38
N TYR A 63 -6.76 1.56 0.47
CA TYR A 63 -7.94 0.72 0.28
C TYR A 63 -7.98 0.10 -1.10
N LEU A 64 -7.75 0.89 -2.16
CA LEU A 64 -7.71 0.39 -3.54
C LEU A 64 -6.61 -0.65 -3.70
N GLY A 65 -5.41 -0.39 -3.20
CA GLY A 65 -4.28 -1.32 -3.23
C GLY A 65 -4.61 -2.65 -2.54
N LEU A 66 -5.18 -2.60 -1.33
CA LEU A 66 -5.59 -3.79 -0.58
C LEU A 66 -6.68 -4.60 -1.29
N ILE A 67 -7.73 -3.95 -1.80
CA ILE A 67 -8.82 -4.63 -2.51
C ILE A 67 -8.29 -5.29 -3.78
N LEU A 68 -7.48 -4.59 -4.57
CA LEU A 68 -6.87 -5.13 -5.78
C LEU A 68 -5.92 -6.30 -5.47
N GLY A 69 -5.09 -6.16 -4.43
CA GLY A 69 -4.20 -7.23 -3.96
C GLY A 69 -4.96 -8.46 -3.49
N PHE A 70 -6.06 -8.26 -2.77
CA PHE A 70 -6.95 -9.34 -2.34
C PHE A 70 -7.60 -10.06 -3.52
N ILE A 71 -8.11 -9.32 -4.52
CA ILE A 71 -8.65 -9.89 -5.75
C ILE A 71 -7.58 -10.70 -6.49
N LEU A 72 -6.37 -10.17 -6.61
CA LEU A 72 -5.25 -10.84 -7.28
C LEU A 72 -4.89 -12.17 -6.59
N TYR A 73 -4.78 -12.16 -5.26
CA TYR A 73 -4.38 -13.35 -4.51
C TYR A 73 -5.46 -14.44 -4.46
N PHE A 74 -6.71 -14.09 -4.19
CA PHE A 74 -7.78 -15.07 -3.98
C PHE A 74 -8.56 -15.45 -5.23
N PHE A 75 -8.75 -14.52 -6.17
CA PHE A 75 -9.63 -14.74 -7.33
C PHE A 75 -8.86 -14.90 -8.65
N MET A 76 -7.69 -14.27 -8.75
CA MET A 76 -6.87 -14.29 -9.96
C MET A 76 -5.58 -15.06 -9.75
N GLU A 77 -5.71 -16.32 -9.34
CA GLU A 77 -4.58 -17.25 -9.39
C GLU A 77 -4.06 -17.32 -10.84
N PRO A 78 -2.73 -17.24 -11.06
CA PRO A 78 -2.16 -17.56 -12.35
C PRO A 78 -2.69 -18.93 -12.76
N ALA A 79 -3.23 -19.00 -13.97
CA ALA A 79 -3.65 -20.21 -14.67
C ALA A 79 -2.57 -21.33 -14.72
N ASN A 80 -1.40 -21.06 -14.19
CA ASN A 80 -0.22 -21.87 -14.16
C ASN A 80 -0.36 -22.95 -13.07
N LYS A 81 -1.32 -23.86 -13.26
CA LYS A 81 -1.07 -25.27 -12.93
C LYS A 81 -0.06 -25.82 -13.95
N TYR A 82 1.12 -25.21 -14.05
CA TYR A 82 2.17 -25.70 -14.92
C TYR A 82 3.02 -26.65 -14.11
N ALA A 83 3.15 -27.87 -14.65
CA ALA A 83 3.95 -28.98 -14.18
C ALA A 83 5.09 -28.52 -13.26
N ILE A 84 4.96 -28.85 -11.97
CA ILE A 84 6.06 -28.73 -11.02
C ILE A 84 7.13 -29.70 -11.50
N GLN A 85 8.14 -29.21 -12.21
CA GLN A 85 9.21 -30.04 -12.79
C GLN A 85 10.47 -30.06 -11.92
N SER A 86 10.56 -29.22 -10.88
CA SER A 86 11.72 -29.17 -9.99
C SER A 86 11.37 -28.71 -8.58
N VAL A 87 12.19 -29.11 -7.60
CA VAL A 87 12.13 -28.65 -6.20
C VAL A 87 12.37 -27.13 -6.11
N ALA A 88 13.18 -26.56 -7.01
CA ALA A 88 13.43 -25.12 -7.06
C ALA A 88 12.16 -24.32 -7.39
N GLU A 89 11.34 -24.80 -8.33
CA GLU A 89 10.09 -24.14 -8.69
C GLU A 89 9.06 -24.21 -7.56
N VAL A 90 9.01 -25.32 -6.82
CA VAL A 90 8.18 -25.45 -5.61
C VAL A 90 8.56 -24.39 -4.58
N ASN A 91 9.85 -24.26 -4.27
CA ASN A 91 10.33 -23.29 -3.29
C ASN A 91 10.01 -21.85 -3.69
N ARG A 92 10.15 -21.52 -4.98
CA ARG A 92 9.78 -20.21 -5.53
C ARG A 92 8.29 -19.91 -5.34
N ILE A 93 7.41 -20.86 -5.68
CA ILE A 93 5.95 -20.70 -5.52
C ILE A 93 5.58 -20.53 -4.04
N LEU A 94 6.17 -21.33 -3.15
CA LEU A 94 5.94 -21.23 -1.72
C LEU A 94 6.40 -19.88 -1.16
N SER A 95 7.59 -19.41 -1.54
CA SER A 95 8.11 -18.09 -1.16
C SER A 95 7.19 -16.95 -1.61
N LEU A 96 6.72 -16.98 -2.85
CA LEU A 96 5.80 -15.96 -3.38
C LEU A 96 4.44 -15.94 -2.65
N ARG A 97 3.91 -17.12 -2.30
CA ARG A 97 2.66 -17.22 -1.51
C ARG A 97 2.85 -16.67 -0.10
N PHE A 98 3.94 -17.05 0.56
CA PHE A 98 4.28 -16.56 1.89
C PHE A 98 4.43 -15.04 1.89
N TRP A 99 5.23 -14.50 0.96
CA TRP A 99 5.37 -13.05 0.78
C TRP A 99 4.03 -12.35 0.55
N SER A 100 3.13 -12.94 -0.26
CA SER A 100 1.82 -12.32 -0.53
C SER A 100 0.97 -12.19 0.73
N ILE A 101 1.01 -13.18 1.63
CA ILE A 101 0.30 -13.14 2.91
C ILE A 101 0.93 -12.10 3.83
N GLU A 102 2.25 -12.12 4.00
CA GLU A 102 2.97 -11.13 4.82
C GLU A 102 2.74 -9.71 4.31
N HIS A 103 2.83 -9.51 2.99
CA HIS A 103 2.58 -8.25 2.34
C HIS A 103 1.18 -7.74 2.65
N PHE A 104 0.16 -8.58 2.47
CA PHE A 104 -1.22 -8.23 2.80
C PHE A 104 -1.39 -7.86 4.28
N SER A 105 -0.79 -8.63 5.20
CA SER A 105 -0.85 -8.35 6.64
C SER A 105 -0.22 -6.99 6.99
N VAL A 106 0.94 -6.66 6.42
CA VAL A 106 1.59 -5.36 6.65
C VAL A 106 0.78 -4.21 6.03
N MET A 107 0.18 -4.41 4.85
CA MET A 107 -0.66 -3.38 4.21
C MET A 107 -1.93 -3.12 5.01
N LEU A 108 -2.55 -4.16 5.57
CA LEU A 108 -3.71 -4.03 6.44
C LEU A 108 -3.35 -3.26 7.72
N PHE A 109 -2.19 -3.56 8.31
CA PHE A 109 -1.68 -2.82 9.46
C PHE A 109 -1.42 -1.34 9.13
N ALA A 110 -0.81 -1.05 7.98
CA ALA A 110 -0.59 0.31 7.49
C ALA A 110 -1.91 1.08 7.28
N LEU A 111 -2.94 0.41 6.76
CA LEU A 111 -4.28 1.00 6.61
C LEU A 111 -4.90 1.34 7.97
N ILE A 112 -4.81 0.44 8.96
CA ILE A 112 -5.32 0.69 10.31
C ILE A 112 -4.61 1.90 10.93
N LEU A 113 -3.28 1.99 10.81
CA LEU A 113 -2.52 3.16 11.27
C LEU A 113 -2.99 4.45 10.58
N ALA A 114 -3.23 4.42 9.27
CA ALA A 114 -3.71 5.57 8.52
C ALA A 114 -5.12 6.02 8.98
N GLN A 115 -6.02 5.08 9.27
CA GLN A 115 -7.35 5.37 9.83
C GLN A 115 -7.26 6.04 11.20
N ILE A 116 -6.40 5.50 12.08
CA ILE A 116 -6.15 6.08 13.39
C ILE A 116 -5.60 7.51 13.24
N GLY A 117 -4.63 7.69 12.33
CA GLY A 117 -4.10 9.01 11.96
C GLY A 117 -5.20 9.98 11.55
N LYS A 118 -6.12 9.56 10.69
CA LYS A 118 -7.25 10.40 10.25
C LYS A 118 -8.16 10.83 11.40
N ILE A 119 -8.45 9.92 12.32
CA ILE A 119 -9.28 10.21 13.49
C ILE A 119 -8.60 11.29 14.35
N PHE A 120 -7.30 11.15 14.63
CA PHE A 120 -6.56 12.12 15.44
C PHE A 120 -6.39 13.48 14.75
N THR A 121 -6.10 13.52 13.44
CA THR A 121 -5.95 14.79 12.71
C THR A 121 -7.28 15.51 12.54
N SER A 122 -8.38 14.77 12.41
CA SER A 122 -9.73 15.35 12.33
C SER A 122 -10.21 15.89 13.68
N LYS A 123 -9.92 15.21 14.78
CA LYS A 123 -10.36 15.62 16.14
C LYS A 123 -9.49 16.71 16.77
N SER A 124 -8.27 16.92 16.29
CA SER A 124 -7.37 17.91 16.85
C SER A 124 -7.78 19.34 16.49
N ILE A 125 -7.76 20.26 17.46
CA ILE A 125 -8.05 21.68 17.22
C ILE A 125 -6.77 22.42 16.80
N SER A 126 -5.65 22.12 17.44
CA SER A 126 -4.34 22.74 17.15
C SER A 126 -3.74 22.21 15.85
N HIS A 127 -3.35 23.12 14.94
CA HIS A 127 -2.65 22.77 13.70
C HIS A 127 -1.34 22.03 13.96
N HIS A 128 -0.60 22.40 15.00
CA HIS A 128 0.65 21.72 15.36
C HIS A 128 0.42 20.27 15.80
N ALA A 129 -0.66 20.01 16.56
CA ALA A 129 -1.05 18.65 16.93
C ALA A 129 -1.43 17.82 15.71
N LYS A 130 -2.14 18.41 14.73
CA LYS A 130 -2.45 17.74 13.45
C LYS A 130 -1.19 17.31 12.71
N PHE A 131 -0.21 18.20 12.56
CA PHE A 131 1.06 17.84 11.92
C PHE A 131 1.81 16.74 12.67
N LYS A 132 1.82 16.77 14.01
CA LYS A 132 2.43 15.72 14.83
C LYS A 132 1.78 14.35 14.58
N TYR A 133 0.45 14.28 14.66
CA TYR A 133 -0.26 13.03 14.43
C TYR A 133 -0.10 12.54 12.99
N ALA A 134 -0.22 13.44 12.02
CA ALA A 134 -0.04 13.09 10.62
C ALA A 134 1.37 12.52 10.34
N MET A 135 2.41 13.17 10.87
CA MET A 135 3.79 12.71 10.74
C MET A 135 4.00 11.32 11.35
N ILE A 136 3.47 11.08 12.56
CA ILE A 136 3.65 9.78 13.24
C ILE A 136 2.87 8.68 12.51
N TYR A 137 1.57 8.86 12.25
CA TYR A 137 0.72 7.79 11.75
C TYR A 137 0.94 7.52 10.25
N TYR A 138 0.95 8.56 9.41
CA TYR A 138 1.19 8.37 7.97
C TYR A 138 2.65 8.05 7.68
N GLY A 139 3.59 8.59 8.48
CA GLY A 139 5.01 8.20 8.40
C GLY A 139 5.22 6.74 8.76
N ALA A 140 4.64 6.26 9.87
CA ALA A 140 4.71 4.84 10.25
C ALA A 140 4.07 3.92 9.21
N ALA A 141 2.91 4.30 8.66
CA ALA A 141 2.27 3.54 7.58
C ALA A 141 3.13 3.48 6.30
N THR A 142 3.82 4.58 5.97
CA THR A 142 4.75 4.65 4.83
C THR A 142 5.95 3.74 5.05
N ILE A 143 6.56 3.78 6.24
CA ILE A 143 7.70 2.91 6.60
C ILE A 143 7.30 1.44 6.57
N ALA A 144 6.14 1.08 7.15
CA ALA A 144 5.62 -0.28 7.10
C ALA A 144 5.47 -0.76 5.64
N THR A 145 4.98 0.11 4.76
CA THR A 145 4.82 -0.21 3.34
C THR A 145 6.16 -0.40 2.63
N LEU A 146 7.15 0.43 2.93
CA LEU A 146 8.50 0.28 2.40
C LEU A 146 9.16 -1.02 2.85
N ILE A 147 9.04 -1.39 4.13
CA ILE A 147 9.58 -2.65 4.66
C ILE A 147 9.00 -3.85 3.90
N SER A 148 7.68 -3.85 3.70
CA SER A 148 6.98 -4.90 2.95
C SER A 148 7.49 -5.02 1.50
N LEU A 149 7.77 -3.88 0.85
CA LEU A 149 8.35 -3.85 -0.49
C LEU A 149 9.81 -4.32 -0.51
N SER A 150 10.60 -3.98 0.50
CA SER A 150 11.99 -4.44 0.61
C SER A 150 12.09 -5.96 0.76
N PHE A 151 11.18 -6.59 1.51
CA PHE A 151 11.11 -8.05 1.60
C PHE A 151 10.84 -8.72 0.25
N TYR A 152 10.02 -8.11 -0.60
CA TYR A 152 9.81 -8.60 -1.96
C TYR A 152 11.12 -8.63 -2.77
N LEU A 153 11.88 -7.54 -2.70
CA LEU A 153 13.13 -7.39 -3.44
C LEU A 153 14.24 -8.33 -2.93
N ALA A 154 14.23 -8.63 -1.63
CA ALA A 154 15.21 -9.54 -1.03
C ALA A 154 14.96 -11.02 -1.36
N ASN A 155 13.71 -11.41 -1.60
CA ASN A 155 13.29 -12.79 -1.85
C ASN A 155 13.10 -13.13 -3.34
N ARG A 156 13.50 -12.24 -4.26
CA ARG A 156 13.35 -12.38 -5.71
C ARG A 156 14.58 -12.99 -6.37
#